data_AF-W7CJL3-F1
#
_entry.id   AF-W7CJL3-F1
#
_cell.length_a   1.000
_cell.length_b   1.000
_cell.length_c   1.000
_cell.angle_alpha   90.00
_cell.angle_beta   90.00
_cell.angle_gamma   90.00
#
_symmetry.space_group_name_H-M   'P 1'
#
loop_
_entity.id
_entity.type
_entity.pdbx_description
1 polymer ?
#
loop_
_entity_poly.entity_id
_entity_poly.type
_entity_poly.pdbx_seq_one_letter_code
_entity_poly.pdbx_strand_id
1 'polypeptide(L)'
;MIEAYFQTKQSVLTGLKRLGRSRQTIYNVYNFFKKGSSASDYYQKYKENKTYCGRRPIILSTDQQTYIQKMTAKGWTPDVIIGRAEIPISCSVRTLYRLFKANDFDITKLPMKGKRKPNGHNERRGRQAFKRNIS
;
A
#
# COMPACT_ATOMS: atom_id res chain seq x y z
N MET A 1 20.07 -22.72 -12.94
CA MET A 1 20.23 -21.25 -12.91
C MET A 1 20.76 -20.78 -14.28
N ILE A 2 20.39 -19.58 -14.78
CA ILE A 2 20.82 -19.10 -16.12
C ILE A 2 22.36 -19.04 -16.25
N GLU A 3 23.04 -18.69 -15.16
CA GLU A 3 24.50 -18.61 -15.08
C GLU A 3 25.22 -19.91 -15.48
N ALA A 4 24.74 -21.07 -15.06
CA ALA A 4 25.36 -22.36 -15.40
C ALA A 4 25.40 -22.61 -16.92
N TYR A 5 24.36 -22.16 -17.64
CA TYR A 5 24.30 -22.27 -19.10
C TYR A 5 25.25 -21.27 -19.78
N PHE A 6 25.49 -20.12 -19.16
CA PHE A 6 26.48 -19.16 -19.62
C PHE A 6 27.92 -19.67 -19.41
N GLN A 7 28.22 -20.23 -18.23
CA GLN A 7 29.54 -20.80 -17.91
C GLN A 7 29.90 -21.98 -18.83
N THR A 8 28.92 -22.82 -19.16
CA THR A 8 29.07 -23.92 -20.15
C THR A 8 29.05 -23.45 -21.61
N LYS A 9 29.07 -22.12 -21.86
CA LYS A 9 29.08 -21.47 -23.19
C LYS A 9 27.92 -21.90 -24.10
N GLN A 10 26.79 -22.30 -23.53
CA GLN A 10 25.62 -22.69 -24.33
C GLN A 10 24.93 -21.47 -24.94
N SER A 11 24.33 -21.66 -26.12
CA SER A 11 23.61 -20.59 -26.81
C SER A 11 22.38 -20.10 -26.03
N VAL A 12 21.96 -18.85 -26.29
CA VAL A 12 20.71 -18.27 -25.75
C VAL A 12 19.49 -19.14 -26.08
N LEU A 13 19.47 -19.73 -27.29
CA LEU A 13 18.40 -20.63 -27.74
C LEU A 13 18.34 -21.92 -26.92
N THR A 14 19.49 -22.47 -26.56
CA THR A 14 19.55 -23.68 -25.73
C THR A 14 19.08 -23.36 -24.31
N GLY A 15 19.55 -22.24 -23.74
CA GLY A 15 19.16 -21.79 -22.41
C GLY A 15 17.65 -21.51 -22.30
N LEU A 16 17.04 -20.84 -23.28
CA LEU A 16 15.61 -20.51 -23.25
C LEU A 16 14.73 -21.77 -23.34
N LYS A 17 15.09 -22.73 -24.21
CA LYS A 17 14.33 -23.99 -24.38
C LYS A 17 14.39 -24.83 -23.11
N ARG A 18 15.56 -24.94 -22.48
CA ARG A 18 15.75 -25.75 -21.27
C ARG A 18 15.10 -25.11 -20.03
N LEU A 19 15.07 -23.79 -19.94
CA LEU A 19 14.55 -23.06 -18.77
C LEU A 19 13.09 -22.61 -18.91
N GLY A 20 12.47 -22.76 -20.09
CA GLY A 20 11.11 -22.29 -20.34
C GLY A 20 10.96 -20.77 -20.18
N ARG A 21 11.99 -19.99 -20.54
CA ARG A 21 12.01 -18.53 -20.37
C ARG A 21 11.97 -17.82 -21.72
N SER A 22 11.57 -16.55 -21.71
CA SER A 22 11.62 -15.73 -22.91
C SER A 22 13.07 -15.56 -23.40
N ARG A 23 13.25 -15.46 -24.73
CA ARG A 23 14.56 -15.18 -25.34
C ARG A 23 15.19 -13.92 -24.76
N GLN A 24 14.39 -12.88 -24.55
CA GLN A 24 14.87 -11.59 -24.04
C GLN A 24 15.41 -11.70 -22.61
N THR A 25 14.76 -12.49 -21.75
CA THR A 25 15.22 -12.72 -20.38
C THR A 25 16.61 -13.35 -20.36
N ILE A 26 16.82 -14.42 -21.14
CA ILE A 26 18.11 -15.09 -21.23
C ILE A 26 19.16 -14.17 -21.85
N TYR A 27 18.81 -13.46 -22.93
CA TYR A 27 19.70 -12.51 -23.59
C TYR A 27 20.17 -11.40 -22.65
N ASN A 28 19.27 -10.78 -21.90
CA ASN A 28 19.59 -9.70 -20.96
C ASN A 28 20.60 -10.15 -19.89
N VAL A 29 20.39 -11.35 -19.34
CA VAL A 29 21.27 -11.92 -18.32
C VAL A 29 22.64 -12.29 -18.92
N TYR A 30 22.67 -12.94 -20.08
CA TYR A 30 23.92 -13.26 -20.78
C TYR A 30 24.72 -12.01 -21.15
N ASN A 31 24.06 -10.98 -21.66
CA ASN A 31 24.71 -9.72 -22.01
C ASN A 31 25.25 -9.00 -20.76
N PHE A 32 24.61 -9.16 -19.61
CA PHE A 32 25.12 -8.65 -18.34
C PHE A 32 26.39 -9.39 -17.91
N PHE A 33 26.41 -10.72 -18.03
CA PHE A 33 27.62 -11.52 -17.73
C PHE A 33 28.77 -11.25 -18.70
N LYS A 34 28.48 -10.99 -19.98
CA LYS A 34 29.49 -10.56 -20.97
C LYS A 34 30.21 -9.26 -20.59
N LYS A 35 29.57 -8.41 -19.77
CA LYS A 35 30.18 -7.16 -19.26
C LYS A 35 31.06 -7.39 -18.03
N GLY A 36 31.27 -8.64 -17.62
CA GLY A 36 32.11 -9.02 -16.48
C GLY A 36 31.40 -8.96 -15.12
N SER A 37 30.09 -8.69 -15.09
CA SER A 37 29.31 -8.66 -13.84
C SER A 37 28.85 -10.05 -13.43
N SER A 38 28.65 -10.26 -12.12
CA SER A 38 28.25 -11.56 -11.54
C SER A 38 26.72 -11.75 -11.46
N ALA A 39 26.29 -12.98 -11.17
CA ALA A 39 24.87 -13.27 -10.91
C ALA A 39 24.33 -12.53 -9.67
N SER A 40 25.14 -12.37 -8.62
CA SER A 40 24.78 -11.56 -7.45
C SER A 40 24.55 -10.10 -7.81
N ASP A 41 25.38 -9.52 -8.68
CA ASP A 41 25.22 -8.12 -9.11
C ASP A 41 23.92 -7.95 -9.90
N TYR A 42 23.56 -8.92 -10.75
CA TYR A 42 22.29 -8.88 -11.48
C TYR A 42 21.09 -8.93 -10.54
N TYR A 43 21.17 -9.74 -9.49
CA TYR A 43 20.12 -9.84 -8.48
C TYR A 43 20.02 -8.57 -7.62
N GLN A 44 21.15 -7.98 -7.26
CA GLN A 44 21.18 -6.72 -6.52
C GLN A 44 20.56 -5.58 -7.35
N LYS A 45 20.93 -5.47 -8.63
CA LYS A 45 20.32 -4.54 -9.58
C LYS A 45 18.82 -4.78 -9.74
N TYR A 46 18.38 -6.04 -9.76
CA TYR A 46 16.95 -6.36 -9.77
C TYR A 46 16.26 -5.82 -8.51
N LYS A 47 16.82 -6.04 -7.32
CA LYS A 47 16.27 -5.50 -6.06
C LYS A 47 16.16 -3.97 -6.09
N GLU A 48 17.22 -3.29 -6.54
CA GLU A 48 17.23 -1.83 -6.70
C GLU A 48 16.14 -1.38 -7.66
N ASN A 49 16.00 -2.02 -8.82
CA ASN A 49 14.94 -1.70 -9.77
C ASN A 49 13.54 -1.93 -9.19
N LYS A 50 13.37 -2.91 -8.30
CA LYS A 50 12.11 -3.15 -7.60
C LYS A 50 11.77 -2.03 -6.62
N THR A 51 12.72 -1.24 -6.13
CA THR A 51 12.44 -0.05 -5.30
C THR A 51 11.78 1.08 -6.08
N TYR A 52 12.00 1.17 -7.40
CA TYR A 52 11.33 2.14 -8.27
C TYR A 52 9.92 1.72 -8.69
N CYS A 53 9.52 0.48 -8.38
CA CYS A 53 8.22 -0.05 -8.74
C CYS A 53 7.14 0.39 -7.73
N GLY A 54 5.92 0.60 -8.23
CA GLY A 54 4.76 0.87 -7.39
C GLY A 54 4.66 2.34 -6.95
N ARG A 55 3.63 2.63 -6.17
CA ARG A 55 3.35 3.98 -5.68
C ARG A 55 4.20 4.28 -4.45
N ARG A 56 4.94 5.39 -4.47
CA ARG A 56 5.71 5.87 -3.30
C ARG A 56 4.76 6.22 -2.14
N PRO A 57 5.18 5.98 -0.88
CA PRO A 57 4.40 6.40 0.28
C PRO A 57 4.22 7.92 0.29
N ILE A 58 3.08 8.37 0.78
CA ILE A 58 2.80 9.80 0.95
C ILE A 58 3.40 10.20 2.29
N ILE A 59 4.40 11.07 2.25
CA ILE A 59 5.08 11.59 3.43
C ILE A 59 4.53 13.00 3.68
N LEU A 60 3.92 13.19 4.85
CA LEU A 60 3.42 14.50 5.27
C LEU A 60 4.57 15.32 5.86
N SER A 61 4.52 16.66 5.75
CA SER A 61 5.53 17.52 6.38
C SER A 61 5.45 17.41 7.91
N THR A 62 6.54 17.74 8.60
CA THR A 62 6.60 17.69 10.08
C THR A 62 5.49 18.52 10.72
N ASP A 63 5.18 19.69 10.16
CA ASP A 63 4.11 20.57 10.65
C ASP A 63 2.73 19.92 10.51
N GLN A 64 2.46 19.30 9.36
CA GLN A 64 1.22 18.58 9.10
C GLN A 64 1.06 17.40 10.07
N GLN A 65 2.13 16.64 10.30
CA GLN A 65 2.11 15.52 11.24
C GLN A 65 1.82 15.99 12.67
N THR A 66 2.49 17.06 13.11
CA THR A 66 2.31 17.65 14.45
C THR A 66 0.89 18.14 14.64
N TYR A 67 0.34 18.83 13.64
CA TYR A 67 -1.05 19.29 13.65
C TYR A 67 -2.04 18.12 13.73
N ILE A 68 -1.86 17.08 12.90
CA ILE A 68 -2.73 15.89 12.91
C ILE A 68 -2.68 15.22 14.28
N GLN A 69 -1.50 15.01 14.86
CA GLN A 69 -1.36 14.41 16.19
C GLN A 69 -2.03 15.25 17.27
N LYS A 70 -1.83 16.57 17.26
CA LYS A 70 -2.48 17.51 18.20
C LYS A 70 -4.00 17.46 18.10
N MET A 71 -4.56 17.45 16.90
CA MET A 71 -6.01 17.43 16.70
C MET A 71 -6.60 16.05 17.00
N THR A 72 -5.88 14.98 16.69
CA THR A 72 -6.29 13.63 17.05
C THR A 72 -6.32 13.45 18.57
N ALA A 73 -5.35 14.02 19.29
CA ALA A 73 -5.35 14.02 20.77
C ALA A 73 -6.54 14.80 21.36
N LYS A 74 -7.08 15.79 20.64
CA LYS A 74 -8.35 16.47 21.00
C LYS A 74 -9.60 15.66 20.63
N GLY A 75 -9.43 14.45 20.10
CA GLY A 75 -10.54 13.57 19.69
C GLY A 75 -11.15 13.92 18.34
N TRP A 76 -10.44 14.61 17.45
CA TRP A 76 -10.95 14.91 16.10
C TRP A 76 -10.78 13.72 15.15
N THR A 77 -11.75 13.52 14.24
CA THR A 77 -11.62 12.55 13.14
C THR A 77 -10.83 13.13 11.98
N PRO A 78 -10.21 12.29 11.12
CA PRO A 78 -9.59 12.70 9.87
C PRO A 78 -10.48 13.57 8.98
N ASP A 79 -11.79 13.30 8.94
CA ASP A 79 -12.76 14.11 8.20
C ASP A 79 -12.84 15.54 8.74
N VAL A 80 -12.84 15.70 10.06
CA VAL A 80 -12.90 17.01 10.72
C VAL A 80 -11.58 17.76 10.53
N ILE A 81 -10.45 17.07 10.68
CA ILE A 81 -9.11 17.65 10.56
C ILE A 81 -8.90 18.29 9.19
N ILE A 82 -9.32 17.60 8.11
CA ILE A 82 -9.19 18.12 6.74
C ILE A 82 -10.37 19.03 6.38
N GLY A 83 -11.60 18.68 6.79
CA GLY A 83 -12.81 19.40 6.42
C GLY A 83 -12.89 20.81 6.98
N ARG A 84 -12.23 21.09 8.11
CA ARG A 84 -12.10 22.47 8.63
C ARG A 84 -11.15 23.35 7.84
N ALA A 85 -10.24 22.77 7.07
CA ALA A 85 -9.25 23.48 6.24
C ALA A 85 -8.41 24.54 6.99
N GLU A 86 -8.18 24.37 8.31
CA GLU A 86 -7.31 25.27 9.10
C GLU A 86 -5.86 25.26 8.61
N ILE A 87 -5.38 24.09 8.16
CA ILE A 87 -4.05 23.91 7.56
C ILE A 87 -4.23 23.10 6.26
N PRO A 88 -3.60 23.51 5.15
CA PRO A 88 -3.61 22.73 3.93
C PRO A 88 -2.83 21.42 4.15
N ILE A 89 -3.56 20.30 4.19
CA ILE A 89 -2.97 18.97 4.25
C ILE A 89 -2.78 18.45 2.83
N SER A 90 -1.58 17.98 2.52
CA SER A 90 -1.19 17.52 1.18
C SER A 90 -1.84 16.21 0.74
N CYS A 91 -2.66 15.59 1.60
CA CYS A 91 -3.31 14.31 1.34
C CYS A 91 -4.82 14.37 1.57
N SER A 92 -5.55 13.49 0.89
CA SER A 92 -7.01 13.37 1.06
C SER A 92 -7.39 12.66 2.37
N VAL A 93 -8.62 12.85 2.83
CA VAL A 93 -9.19 12.18 4.01
C VAL A 93 -9.00 10.67 3.98
N ARG A 94 -9.29 10.03 2.84
CA ARG A 94 -9.10 8.58 2.67
C ARG A 94 -7.63 8.18 2.84
N THR A 95 -6.70 9.01 2.37
CA THR A 95 -5.27 8.77 2.55
C THR A 95 -4.89 8.90 4.02
N LEU A 96 -5.40 9.92 4.71
CA LEU A 96 -5.16 10.11 6.13
C LEU A 96 -5.63 8.88 6.93
N TYR A 97 -6.83 8.35 6.67
CA TYR A 97 -7.28 7.08 7.27
C TYR A 97 -6.35 5.89 6.98
N ARG A 98 -5.77 5.81 5.78
CA ARG A 98 -4.80 4.76 5.44
C ARG A 98 -3.48 4.91 6.21
N LEU A 99 -3.03 6.13 6.49
CA LEU A 99 -1.84 6.39 7.30
C LEU A 99 -2.05 5.93 8.76
N PHE A 100 -3.23 6.19 9.34
CA PHE A 100 -3.60 5.62 10.64
C PHE A 100 -3.60 4.08 10.62
N LYS A 101 -4.14 3.46 9.57
CA LYS A 101 -4.13 2.00 9.43
C LYS A 101 -2.74 1.40 9.22
N ALA A 102 -1.82 2.16 8.61
CA ALA A 102 -0.44 1.76 8.40
C ALA A 102 0.44 1.96 9.65
N ASN A 103 -0.14 2.44 10.76
CA ASN A 103 0.53 2.80 12.02
C ASN A 103 1.51 3.99 11.92
N ASP A 104 1.39 4.81 10.87
CA ASP A 104 2.10 6.11 10.82
C ASP A 104 1.55 7.09 11.87
N PHE A 105 0.28 6.91 12.25
CA PHE A 105 -0.38 7.58 13.36
C PHE A 105 -1.09 6.57 14.25
N ASP A 106 -1.23 6.90 15.53
CA ASP A 106 -1.89 6.02 16.50
C ASP A 106 -3.39 5.90 16.22
N ILE A 107 -3.79 4.72 15.73
CA ILE A 107 -5.19 4.39 15.43
C ILE A 107 -6.08 4.38 16.66
N THR A 108 -5.54 4.13 17.86
CA THR A 108 -6.32 4.07 19.11
C THR A 108 -6.85 5.43 19.54
N LYS A 109 -6.21 6.51 19.08
CA LYS A 109 -6.63 7.89 19.35
C LYS A 109 -7.76 8.35 18.44
N LEU A 110 -8.09 7.60 17.39
CA LEU A 110 -9.24 7.92 16.56
C LEU A 110 -10.53 7.62 17.34
N PRO A 111 -11.49 8.56 17.35
CA PRO A 111 -12.81 8.28 17.90
C PRO A 111 -13.51 7.30 16.94
N MET A 112 -13.39 6.00 17.23
CA MET A 112 -13.95 4.94 16.40
C MET A 112 -15.46 5.16 16.24
N LYS A 113 -15.90 5.43 15.00
CA LYS A 113 -17.32 5.60 14.71
C LYS A 113 -18.02 4.26 14.83
N GLY A 114 -18.81 4.15 15.89
CA GLY A 114 -19.80 3.11 16.04
C GLY A 114 -19.86 2.64 17.47
N LYS A 115 -20.92 3.05 18.19
CA LYS A 115 -21.49 2.16 19.20
C LYS A 115 -22.01 0.94 18.42
N ARG A 116 -21.12 0.00 18.07
CA ARG A 116 -21.53 -1.29 17.54
C ARG A 116 -22.50 -1.81 18.58
N LYS A 117 -23.76 -1.93 18.17
CA LYS A 117 -24.77 -2.46 19.05
C LYS A 117 -24.34 -3.90 19.39
N PRO A 118 -24.46 -4.32 20.66
CA PRO A 118 -24.10 -5.68 21.03
C PRO A 118 -24.89 -6.69 20.19
N ASN A 119 -24.31 -7.87 19.96
CA ASN A 119 -25.01 -8.95 19.25
C ASN A 119 -26.33 -9.24 19.98
N GLY A 120 -27.47 -9.16 19.28
CA GLY A 120 -28.80 -9.29 19.87
C GLY A 120 -29.51 -7.98 20.24
N HIS A 121 -28.90 -6.81 19.98
CA HIS A 121 -29.58 -5.53 20.16
C HIS A 121 -30.73 -5.36 19.16
N ASN A 122 -31.95 -5.19 19.67
CA ASN A 122 -33.13 -4.85 18.89
C ASN A 122 -33.45 -3.35 19.01
N GLU A 123 -33.56 -2.66 17.87
CA GLU A 123 -33.84 -1.21 17.82
C GLU A 123 -35.25 -0.92 18.34
N ARG A 124 -35.35 -0.13 19.43
CA ARG A 124 -36.62 0.19 20.11
C ARG A 124 -37.27 1.49 19.65
N ARG A 125 -36.58 2.30 18.85
CA ARG A 125 -37.05 3.64 18.45
C ARG A 125 -37.80 3.54 17.11
N GLY A 126 -39.07 3.96 17.11
CA GLY A 126 -39.79 4.35 15.89
C GLY A 126 -40.13 3.23 14.91
N ARG A 127 -40.50 2.03 15.37
CA ARG A 127 -41.33 1.15 14.51
C ARG A 127 -42.73 1.75 14.48
N GLN A 128 -42.97 2.68 13.56
CA GLN A 128 -44.34 3.02 13.20
C GLN A 128 -44.96 1.73 12.66
N ALA A 129 -45.84 1.13 13.45
CA ALA A 129 -46.61 -0.02 13.00
C ALA A 129 -47.33 0.39 11.71
N PHE A 130 -47.24 -0.44 10.67
CA PHE A 130 -47.99 -0.24 9.45
C PHE A 130 -49.48 -0.41 9.78
N LYS A 131 -50.14 0.69 10.16
CA LYS A 131 -51.59 0.72 10.32
C LYS A 131 -52.20 0.67 8.93
N ARG A 132 -52.63 -0.52 8.49
CA ARG A 132 -53.58 -0.62 7.37
C ARG A 132 -54.89 -0.07 7.89
N ASN A 133 -55.23 1.16 7.53
CA ASN A 133 -56.61 1.63 7.68
C ASN A 133 -57.44 0.79 6.71
N ILE A 134 -58.28 -0.08 7.23
CA ILE A 134 -59.35 -0.74 6.48
C ILE A 134 -60.63 -0.05 6.94
N SER A 135 -61.07 0.95 6.18
CA SER A 135 -62.44 1.48 6.11
C SER A 135 -62.53 2.36 4.87
#